data_AF-A0A7X3MLP3-F1
#
_entry.id   AF-A0A7X3MLP3-F1
#
_cell.length_a   1.000
_cell.length_b   1.000
_cell.length_c   1.000
_cell.angle_alpha   90.00
_cell.angle_beta   90.00
_cell.angle_gamma   90.00
#
_symmetry.space_group_name_H-M   'P 1'
#
loop_
_entity.id
_entity.type
_entity.pdbx_description
1 polymer ?
#
loop_
_entity_poly.entity_id
_entity_poly.type
_entity_poly.pdbx_seq_one_letter_code
_entity_poly.pdbx_strand_id
1 'polypeptide(L)'
;MKYIALLFFLVVFIVNQRIKIQRLNLIDVYSLMWMLGTFATLLSLYNLYNVDSIIYACVILGASGFIIGYYGIYLLKYRIVLKNAKVNKNYVLNKNIIKIFWSIVFIFYFRLFLKYIELMLQGTSWYSIRYSYFVRGKSFTEIESILSSYVMEPFVIYIIPIVITILILNKEKEWFIIFVGVLNVSIYFFCSQSKSVLITYLFVVIFVVLSTQNKRIREKRRKFKYIIFFLIVLVAFLIVYVQKRRETGNILQSLYSYVAPNLVVLEHYKKEIDLCGLQGYGVVLFYGIINIFVKFISLFGISLNEAYTQINSFLNGVLTNGIQVYKNGIANTNVLTTYLLYFYLDFRYIGIFFESMLLGMVTGKVEREVIKNKNLLVVSYYVLFAISIFKLYTLWQFYLTSYVMAYIFLFFVFKKE
;
A
#
# COMPACT_ATOMS: atom_id res chain seq x y z
N MET A 1 -11.24 -20.31 17.07
CA MET A 1 -11.00 -18.94 16.54
C MET A 1 -10.25 -18.92 15.22
N LYS A 2 -9.08 -19.57 15.12
CA LYS A 2 -8.25 -19.67 13.90
C LYS A 2 -9.01 -19.94 12.59
N TYR A 3 -9.66 -21.10 12.50
CA TYR A 3 -10.44 -21.49 11.32
C TYR A 3 -11.71 -20.66 11.11
N ILE A 4 -12.28 -20.12 12.20
CA ILE A 4 -13.47 -19.25 12.14
C ILE A 4 -13.13 -17.96 11.39
N ALA A 5 -11.97 -17.35 11.65
CA ALA A 5 -11.53 -16.15 10.92
C ALA A 5 -11.37 -16.40 9.42
N LEU A 6 -10.81 -17.56 9.04
CA LEU A 6 -10.68 -17.93 7.63
C LEU A 6 -12.05 -18.15 6.97
N LEU A 7 -12.93 -18.93 7.62
CA LEU A 7 -14.29 -19.18 7.15
C LEU A 7 -15.10 -17.90 7.03
N PHE A 8 -14.91 -16.94 7.95
CA PHE A 8 -15.55 -15.64 7.91
C PHE A 8 -15.26 -14.90 6.60
N PHE A 9 -13.99 -14.75 6.22
CA PHE A 9 -13.64 -14.08 4.95
C PHE A 9 -14.12 -14.85 3.72
N LEU A 10 -14.10 -16.19 3.76
CA LEU A 10 -14.63 -17.02 2.68
C LEU A 10 -16.14 -16.79 2.48
N VAL A 11 -16.92 -16.79 3.57
CA VAL A 11 -18.36 -16.52 3.54
C VAL A 11 -18.63 -15.13 2.99
N VAL A 12 -17.91 -14.10 3.48
CA VAL A 12 -18.07 -12.72 3.01
C VAL A 12 -17.77 -12.60 1.53
N PHE A 13 -16.70 -13.24 1.05
CA PHE A 13 -16.36 -13.28 -0.37
C PHE A 13 -17.47 -13.94 -1.19
N ILE A 14 -17.94 -15.13 -0.81
CA ILE A 14 -19.01 -15.85 -1.52
C ILE A 14 -20.30 -15.02 -1.54
N VAL A 15 -20.69 -14.44 -0.40
CA VAL A 15 -21.90 -13.61 -0.28
C VAL A 15 -21.80 -12.38 -1.18
N ASN A 16 -20.67 -11.66 -1.17
CA ASN A 16 -20.50 -10.50 -2.05
C ASN A 16 -20.56 -10.87 -3.53
N GLN A 17 -20.00 -12.02 -3.92
CA GLN A 17 -20.10 -12.55 -5.29
C GLN A 17 -21.54 -12.90 -5.70
N ARG A 18 -22.48 -13.07 -4.76
CA ARG A 18 -23.91 -13.24 -5.05
C ARG A 18 -24.66 -11.91 -5.15
N ILE A 19 -24.25 -10.90 -4.38
CA ILE A 19 -24.90 -9.57 -4.34
C ILE A 19 -24.55 -8.71 -5.59
N LYS A 20 -23.41 -8.98 -6.25
CA LYS A 20 -22.92 -8.37 -7.51
C LYS A 20 -23.37 -6.93 -7.78
N ILE A 21 -22.63 -5.98 -7.22
CA ILE A 21 -22.71 -4.57 -7.60
C ILE A 21 -21.78 -4.29 -8.82
N GLN A 22 -20.58 -4.89 -8.86
CA GLN A 22 -19.70 -4.94 -10.03
C GLN A 22 -18.92 -6.28 -10.12
N ARG A 23 -18.03 -6.42 -11.12
CA ARG A 23 -17.21 -7.63 -11.34
C ARG A 23 -16.00 -7.74 -10.42
N LEU A 24 -15.54 -6.65 -9.82
CA LEU A 24 -14.41 -6.63 -8.88
C LEU A 24 -14.58 -5.44 -7.94
N ASN A 25 -15.08 -5.72 -6.75
CA ASN A 25 -15.36 -4.72 -5.73
C ASN A 25 -14.21 -4.65 -4.73
N LEU A 26 -14.08 -3.53 -4.02
CA LEU A 26 -13.02 -3.37 -3.02
C LEU A 26 -13.19 -4.33 -1.84
N ILE A 27 -14.42 -4.71 -1.51
CA ILE A 27 -14.69 -5.75 -0.50
C ILE A 27 -14.18 -7.14 -0.92
N ASP A 28 -14.12 -7.44 -2.23
CA ASP A 28 -13.52 -8.68 -2.72
C ASP A 28 -12.01 -8.66 -2.51
N VAL A 29 -11.36 -7.53 -2.84
CA VAL A 29 -9.92 -7.34 -2.62
C VAL A 29 -9.59 -7.48 -1.14
N TYR A 30 -10.38 -6.84 -0.27
CA TYR A 30 -10.26 -6.96 1.18
C TYR A 30 -10.37 -8.42 1.62
N SER A 31 -11.46 -9.10 1.26
CA SER A 31 -11.73 -10.47 1.71
C SER A 31 -10.69 -11.46 1.21
N LEU A 32 -10.26 -11.35 -0.05
CA LEU A 32 -9.23 -12.22 -0.63
C LEU A 32 -7.88 -12.02 0.06
N MET A 33 -7.46 -10.78 0.31
CA MET A 33 -6.19 -10.53 0.97
C MET A 33 -6.16 -11.04 2.40
N TRP A 34 -7.23 -10.82 3.14
CA TRP A 34 -7.36 -11.33 4.50
C TRP A 34 -7.48 -12.85 4.56
N MET A 35 -8.17 -13.47 3.59
CA MET A 35 -8.25 -14.92 3.47
C MET A 35 -6.88 -15.53 3.16
N LEU A 36 -6.16 -15.02 2.15
CA LEU A 36 -4.81 -15.47 1.79
C LEU A 36 -3.83 -15.28 2.95
N GLY A 37 -3.89 -14.13 3.59
CA GLY A 37 -3.08 -13.79 4.75
C GLY A 37 -3.27 -14.75 5.91
N THR A 38 -4.52 -14.89 6.35
CA THR A 38 -4.89 -15.77 7.46
C THR A 38 -4.55 -17.21 7.14
N PHE A 39 -4.86 -17.68 5.92
CA PHE A 39 -4.50 -19.02 5.46
C PHE A 39 -3.00 -19.27 5.51
N ALA A 40 -2.19 -18.33 5.00
CA ALA A 40 -0.74 -18.43 5.06
C ALA A 40 -0.23 -18.54 6.50
N THR A 41 -0.72 -17.71 7.43
CA THR A 41 -0.36 -17.82 8.85
C THR A 41 -0.75 -19.17 9.45
N LEU A 42 -1.91 -19.73 9.08
CA LEU A 42 -2.40 -21.01 9.59
C LEU A 42 -1.56 -22.21 9.16
N LEU A 43 -0.90 -22.14 8.00
CA LEU A 43 0.00 -23.22 7.56
C LEU A 43 1.23 -23.35 8.48
N SER A 44 1.58 -22.30 9.23
CA SER A 44 2.70 -22.28 10.19
C SER A 44 4.03 -22.83 9.61
N LEU A 45 4.24 -22.68 8.30
CA LEU A 45 5.42 -23.19 7.60
C LEU A 45 6.70 -22.52 8.12
N TYR A 46 7.82 -23.23 7.95
CA TYR A 46 9.16 -22.76 8.33
C TYR A 46 9.31 -22.42 9.82
N ASN A 47 8.54 -23.10 10.69
CA ASN A 47 8.54 -22.88 12.15
C ASN A 47 8.13 -21.44 12.55
N LEU A 48 7.14 -20.88 11.87
CA LEU A 48 6.53 -19.61 12.24
C LEU A 48 5.96 -19.71 13.67
N TYR A 49 6.07 -18.63 14.47
CA TYR A 49 5.44 -18.59 15.79
C TYR A 49 3.93 -18.79 15.68
N ASN A 50 3.37 -19.49 16.69
CA ASN A 50 1.93 -19.66 16.80
C ASN A 50 1.31 -18.35 17.24
N VAL A 51 0.18 -18.01 16.63
CA VAL A 51 -0.59 -16.81 16.98
C VAL A 51 -1.70 -17.17 17.97
N ASP A 52 -1.86 -16.34 18.99
CA ASP A 52 -2.88 -16.47 20.03
C ASP A 52 -4.30 -16.26 19.49
N SER A 53 -5.28 -16.96 20.08
CA SER A 53 -6.69 -16.89 19.65
C SER A 53 -7.28 -15.48 19.73
N ILE A 54 -6.79 -14.63 20.64
CA ILE A 54 -7.22 -13.24 20.78
C ILE A 54 -6.93 -12.40 19.52
N ILE A 55 -5.83 -12.71 18.82
CA ILE A 55 -5.47 -11.98 17.59
C ILE A 55 -6.45 -12.30 16.47
N TYR A 56 -6.87 -13.56 16.35
CA TYR A 56 -7.94 -13.93 15.41
C TYR A 56 -9.28 -13.30 15.78
N ALA A 57 -9.54 -13.06 17.07
CA ALA A 57 -10.71 -12.29 17.49
C ALA A 57 -10.61 -10.82 17.05
N CYS A 58 -9.44 -10.18 17.17
CA CYS A 58 -9.18 -8.84 16.62
C CYS A 58 -9.44 -8.79 15.10
N VAL A 59 -9.01 -9.82 14.36
CA VAL A 59 -9.25 -9.92 12.92
C VAL A 59 -10.74 -9.97 12.59
N ILE A 60 -11.50 -10.82 13.28
CA ILE A 60 -12.95 -10.93 13.08
C ILE A 60 -13.64 -9.61 13.47
N LEU A 61 -13.23 -8.97 14.57
CA LEU A 61 -13.79 -7.71 15.05
C LEU A 61 -13.60 -6.59 14.02
N GLY A 62 -12.37 -6.40 13.53
CA GLY A 62 -12.06 -5.39 12.52
C GLY A 62 -12.75 -5.67 11.19
N ALA A 63 -12.81 -6.94 10.76
CA ALA A 63 -13.51 -7.31 9.55
C ALA A 63 -15.03 -7.09 9.65
N SER A 64 -15.63 -7.38 10.81
CA SER A 64 -17.05 -7.11 11.07
C SER A 64 -17.35 -5.62 10.99
N GLY A 65 -16.54 -4.78 11.65
CA GLY A 65 -16.65 -3.32 11.54
C GLY A 65 -16.58 -2.85 10.08
N PHE A 66 -15.56 -3.28 9.34
CA PHE A 66 -15.38 -2.94 7.93
C PHE A 66 -16.58 -3.31 7.06
N ILE A 67 -17.12 -4.53 7.22
CA ILE A 67 -18.27 -5.02 6.44
C ILE A 67 -19.53 -4.22 6.76
N ILE A 68 -19.79 -3.97 8.05
CA ILE A 68 -20.93 -3.15 8.50
C ILE A 68 -20.84 -1.75 7.89
N GLY A 69 -19.66 -1.12 7.95
CA GLY A 69 -19.45 0.20 7.35
C GLY A 69 -19.65 0.21 5.83
N TYR A 70 -19.08 -0.79 5.14
CA TYR A 70 -19.17 -0.92 3.69
C TYR A 70 -20.61 -1.05 3.21
N TYR A 71 -21.37 -2.02 3.74
CA TYR A 71 -22.76 -2.22 3.35
C TYR A 71 -23.69 -1.13 3.91
N GLY A 72 -23.36 -0.55 5.06
CA GLY A 72 -24.09 0.57 5.65
C GLY A 72 -24.24 1.73 4.66
N ILE A 73 -23.18 2.07 3.93
CA ILE A 73 -23.26 3.11 2.88
C ILE A 73 -24.20 2.73 1.74
N TYR A 74 -24.32 1.44 1.38
CA TYR A 74 -25.27 1.01 0.34
C TYR A 74 -26.72 1.05 0.81
N LEU A 75 -26.97 0.75 2.08
CA LEU A 75 -28.30 0.80 2.72
C LEU A 75 -28.76 2.23 3.00
N LEU A 76 -27.82 3.10 3.39
CA LEU A 76 -28.08 4.52 3.57
C LEU A 76 -28.41 5.14 2.20
N LYS A 77 -29.71 5.38 1.96
CA LYS A 77 -30.25 6.16 0.82
C LYS A 77 -29.85 7.64 0.87
N TYR A 78 -28.90 8.04 1.72
CA TYR A 78 -28.44 9.42 1.83
C TYR A 78 -27.75 9.85 0.54
N ARG A 79 -28.52 10.47 -0.34
CA ARG A 79 -28.02 11.44 -1.30
C ARG A 79 -27.62 12.66 -0.48
N ILE A 80 -26.35 12.78 -0.11
CA ILE A 80 -25.78 14.12 0.12
C ILE A 80 -25.81 14.79 -1.25
N VAL A 81 -26.94 15.42 -1.58
CA VAL A 81 -27.09 16.24 -2.77
C VAL A 81 -26.32 17.52 -2.45
N LEU A 82 -25.04 17.55 -2.81
CA LEU A 82 -24.37 18.81 -3.10
C LEU A 82 -25.13 19.42 -4.28
N LYS A 83 -26.13 20.24 -3.96
CA LYS A 83 -26.91 21.02 -4.93
C LYS A 83 -25.90 21.75 -5.83
N ASN A 84 -26.04 21.57 -7.15
CA ASN A 84 -25.37 22.33 -8.21
C ASN A 84 -23.89 22.05 -8.52
N ALA A 85 -23.38 20.83 -8.34
CA ALA A 85 -22.18 20.42 -9.06
C ALA A 85 -22.57 19.70 -10.37
N LYS A 86 -22.48 20.38 -11.52
CA LYS A 86 -22.44 19.72 -12.84
C LYS A 86 -21.17 18.87 -12.90
N VAL A 87 -21.18 17.65 -12.34
CA VAL A 87 -20.03 16.73 -12.28
C VAL A 87 -20.05 15.79 -13.47
N ASN A 88 -19.96 16.34 -14.68
CA ASN A 88 -19.47 15.59 -15.82
C ASN A 88 -18.44 16.46 -16.55
N LYS A 89 -17.43 16.88 -15.79
CA LYS A 89 -16.22 17.45 -16.37
C LYS A 89 -15.35 16.28 -16.78
N ASN A 90 -15.01 16.21 -18.07
CA ASN A 90 -13.99 15.30 -18.53
C ASN A 90 -12.65 15.78 -18.00
N TYR A 91 -11.92 14.85 -17.38
CA TYR A 91 -10.56 15.09 -16.92
C TYR A 91 -9.62 14.28 -17.80
N VAL A 92 -8.58 14.93 -18.31
CA VAL A 92 -7.52 14.31 -19.10
C VAL A 92 -6.17 14.50 -18.43
N LEU A 93 -5.22 13.64 -18.80
CA LEU A 93 -3.86 13.73 -18.30
C LEU A 93 -3.21 15.04 -18.73
N ASN A 94 -2.66 15.78 -17.78
CA ASN A 94 -1.81 16.93 -18.05
C ASN A 94 -0.38 16.46 -18.36
N LYS A 95 -0.16 16.12 -19.63
CA LYS A 95 1.09 15.55 -20.13
C LYS A 95 2.32 16.42 -19.82
N ASN A 96 2.17 17.74 -19.82
CA ASN A 96 3.28 18.65 -19.52
C ASN A 96 3.70 18.56 -18.04
N ILE A 97 2.72 18.59 -17.13
CA ILE A 97 2.96 18.42 -15.69
C ILE A 97 3.60 17.04 -15.42
N ILE A 98 3.08 15.99 -16.07
CA ILE A 98 3.62 14.64 -15.94
C ILE A 98 5.09 14.57 -16.38
N LYS A 99 5.43 15.15 -17.54
CA LYS A 99 6.82 15.19 -18.04
C LYS A 99 7.73 15.89 -17.03
N ILE A 100 7.33 17.04 -16.51
CA ILE A 100 8.10 17.80 -15.50
C ILE A 100 8.36 16.95 -14.26
N PHE A 101 7.31 16.41 -13.64
CA PHE A 101 7.47 15.63 -12.40
C PHE A 101 8.30 14.35 -12.61
N TRP A 102 8.12 13.63 -13.71
CA TRP A 102 8.91 12.43 -13.96
C TRP A 102 10.37 12.71 -14.30
N SER A 103 10.67 13.84 -14.94
CA SER A 103 12.04 14.30 -15.11
C SER A 103 12.70 14.63 -13.76
N ILE A 104 11.98 15.31 -12.85
CA ILE A 104 12.48 15.60 -11.50
C ILE A 104 12.76 14.31 -10.73
N VAL A 105 11.81 13.38 -10.74
CA VAL A 105 11.94 12.06 -10.12
C VAL A 105 13.13 11.29 -10.71
N PHE A 106 13.31 11.35 -12.02
CA PHE A 106 14.43 10.71 -12.70
C PHE A 106 15.77 11.26 -12.26
N ILE A 107 15.93 12.59 -12.26
CA ILE A 107 17.16 13.23 -11.81
C ILE A 107 17.49 12.82 -10.36
N PHE A 108 16.49 12.81 -9.48
CA PHE A 108 16.68 12.42 -8.08
C PHE A 108 17.18 10.97 -7.93
N TYR A 109 16.47 10.00 -8.53
CA TYR A 109 16.84 8.59 -8.39
C TYR A 109 18.06 8.19 -9.22
N PHE A 110 18.31 8.85 -10.36
CA PHE A 110 19.51 8.60 -11.16
C PHE A 110 20.77 9.01 -10.41
N ARG A 111 20.75 10.15 -9.70
CA ARG A 111 21.86 10.54 -8.82
C ARG A 111 22.08 9.50 -7.71
N LEU A 112 21.02 9.02 -7.07
CA LEU A 112 21.12 7.97 -6.05
C LEU A 112 21.68 6.66 -6.63
N PHE A 113 21.28 6.32 -7.85
CA PHE A 113 21.77 5.16 -8.57
C PHE A 113 23.27 5.23 -8.81
N LEU A 114 23.79 6.37 -9.27
CA LEU A 114 25.24 6.56 -9.46
C LEU A 114 26.02 6.35 -8.15
N LYS A 115 25.54 6.93 -7.04
CA LYS A 115 26.12 6.72 -5.70
C LYS A 115 26.14 5.24 -5.32
N TYR A 116 25.10 4.48 -5.65
CA TYR A 116 25.02 3.06 -5.30
C TYR A 116 25.91 2.19 -6.19
N ILE A 117 26.04 2.53 -7.48
CA ILE A 117 27.02 1.89 -8.36
C ILE A 117 28.44 2.12 -7.84
N GLU A 118 28.76 3.33 -7.40
CA GLU A 118 30.07 3.64 -6.80
C GLU A 118 30.34 2.78 -5.55
N LEU A 119 29.38 2.70 -4.62
CA LEU A 119 29.50 1.85 -3.42
C LEU A 119 29.68 0.36 -3.77
N MET A 120 29.01 -0.11 -4.82
CA MET A 120 29.15 -1.50 -5.29
C MET A 120 30.53 -1.74 -5.90
N LEU A 121 31.08 -0.79 -6.67
CA LEU A 121 32.43 -0.88 -7.22
C LEU A 121 33.50 -0.89 -6.13
N GLN A 122 33.23 -0.24 -4.99
CA GLN A 122 34.06 -0.30 -3.78
C GLN A 122 33.93 -1.61 -2.99
N GLY A 123 33.11 -2.57 -3.46
CA GLY A 123 32.90 -3.86 -2.80
C GLY A 123 31.87 -3.87 -1.69
N THR A 124 31.06 -2.81 -1.53
CA THR A 124 29.99 -2.78 -0.53
C THR A 124 28.92 -3.83 -0.84
N SER A 125 28.55 -4.63 0.15
CA SER A 125 27.51 -5.66 -0.02
C SER A 125 26.14 -5.04 -0.33
N TRP A 126 25.33 -5.78 -1.10
CA TRP A 126 23.95 -5.40 -1.42
C TRP A 126 23.07 -5.21 -0.18
N TYR A 127 23.34 -5.98 0.87
CA TYR A 127 22.65 -5.88 2.16
C TYR A 127 22.96 -4.55 2.85
N SER A 128 24.24 -4.16 2.92
CA SER A 128 24.67 -2.90 3.54
C SER A 128 24.14 -1.67 2.81
N ILE A 129 24.08 -1.72 1.47
CA ILE A 129 23.48 -0.66 0.65
C ILE A 129 21.99 -0.52 0.97
N ARG A 130 21.26 -1.63 1.01
CA ARG A 130 19.82 -1.62 1.38
C ARG A 130 19.61 -1.10 2.80
N TYR A 131 20.41 -1.54 3.76
CA TYR A 131 20.31 -1.06 5.13
C TYR A 131 20.50 0.47 5.18
N SER A 132 21.48 0.97 4.43
CA SER A 132 21.75 2.41 4.31
C SER A 132 20.63 3.19 3.62
N TYR A 133 19.81 2.56 2.76
CA TYR A 133 18.63 3.18 2.15
C TYR A 133 17.55 3.49 3.18
N PHE A 134 17.34 2.57 4.13
CA PHE A 134 16.28 2.71 5.14
C PHE A 134 16.71 3.48 6.40
N VAL A 135 18.02 3.62 6.64
CA VAL A 135 18.56 4.38 7.78
C VAL A 135 18.83 5.83 7.36
N ARG A 136 18.10 6.77 7.99
CA ARG A 136 18.28 8.22 7.77
C ARG A 136 19.73 8.65 8.07
N GLY A 137 20.29 9.54 7.24
CA GLY A 137 21.63 10.10 7.42
C GLY A 137 22.78 9.31 6.78
N LYS A 138 22.54 8.10 6.24
CA LYS A 138 23.58 7.32 5.52
C LYS A 138 23.49 7.48 4.00
N SER A 139 22.33 7.18 3.41
CA SER A 139 22.14 7.34 1.95
C SER A 139 21.61 8.72 1.55
N PHE A 140 20.77 9.30 2.40
CA PHE A 140 20.07 10.56 2.17
C PHE A 140 20.51 11.63 3.15
N THR A 141 20.66 12.86 2.66
CA THR A 141 20.63 14.04 3.54
C THR A 141 19.23 14.23 4.12
N GLU A 142 19.06 15.06 5.15
CA GLU A 142 17.71 15.30 5.72
C GLU A 142 16.75 15.86 4.66
N ILE A 143 17.23 16.80 3.84
CA ILE A 143 16.46 17.39 2.73
C ILE A 143 16.07 16.31 1.72
N GLU A 144 16.98 15.42 1.34
CA GLU A 144 16.67 14.35 0.39
C GLU A 144 15.68 13.32 0.96
N SER A 145 15.74 13.06 2.27
CA SER A 145 14.75 12.18 2.94
C SER A 145 13.35 12.80 2.90
N ILE A 146 13.25 14.11 3.12
CA ILE A 146 12.00 14.86 2.97
C ILE A 146 11.52 14.81 1.52
N LEU A 147 12.39 15.15 0.55
CA LEU A 147 12.02 15.11 -0.87
C LEU A 147 11.59 13.72 -1.33
N SER A 148 12.27 12.66 -0.87
CA SER A 148 11.88 11.27 -1.17
C SER A 148 10.47 10.98 -0.67
N SER A 149 10.21 11.26 0.61
CA SER A 149 8.94 10.90 1.27
C SER A 149 7.76 11.76 0.78
N TYR A 150 7.99 13.04 0.49
CA TYR A 150 6.93 14.00 0.18
C TYR A 150 6.68 14.21 -1.30
N VAL A 151 7.66 13.92 -2.17
CA VAL A 151 7.56 14.17 -3.62
C VAL A 151 7.84 12.90 -4.41
N MET A 152 9.01 12.29 -4.24
CA MET A 152 9.48 11.25 -5.17
C MET A 152 8.73 9.92 -5.04
N GLU A 153 8.58 9.40 -3.81
CA GLU A 153 7.83 8.17 -3.54
C GLU A 153 6.35 8.24 -3.93
N PRO A 154 5.60 9.34 -3.65
CA PRO A 154 4.26 9.53 -4.19
C PRO A 154 4.15 9.24 -5.68
N PHE A 155 5.10 9.77 -6.47
CA PHE A 155 5.12 9.56 -7.91
C PHE A 155 5.51 8.13 -8.27
N VAL A 156 6.64 7.63 -7.78
CA VAL A 156 7.18 6.34 -8.23
C VAL A 156 6.39 5.15 -7.73
N ILE A 157 5.88 5.17 -6.51
CA ILE A 157 5.19 4.00 -5.96
C ILE A 157 3.74 3.95 -6.44
N TYR A 158 3.09 5.11 -6.61
CA TYR A 158 1.63 5.18 -6.75
C TYR A 158 1.14 5.82 -8.05
N ILE A 159 1.69 6.97 -8.48
CA ILE A 159 1.15 7.70 -9.65
C ILE A 159 1.64 7.12 -10.97
N ILE A 160 2.95 6.84 -11.10
CA ILE A 160 3.52 6.21 -12.31
C ILE A 160 2.79 4.93 -12.73
N PRO A 161 2.53 3.93 -11.86
CA PRO A 161 1.87 2.70 -12.30
C PRO A 161 0.44 2.98 -12.78
N ILE A 162 -0.26 3.93 -12.17
CA ILE A 162 -1.62 4.32 -12.58
C ILE A 162 -1.59 4.95 -13.97
N VAL A 163 -0.75 5.98 -14.17
CA VAL A 163 -0.68 6.72 -15.43
C VAL A 163 -0.20 5.84 -16.59
N ILE A 164 0.86 5.05 -16.40
CA ILE A 164 1.36 4.13 -17.43
C ILE A 164 0.28 3.13 -17.83
N THR A 165 -0.41 2.55 -16.85
CA THR A 165 -1.48 1.58 -17.12
C THR A 165 -2.60 2.24 -17.93
N ILE A 166 -3.01 3.45 -17.59
CA ILE A 166 -4.01 4.21 -18.34
C ILE A 166 -3.57 4.44 -19.80
N LEU A 167 -2.36 4.92 -20.02
CA LEU A 167 -1.85 5.23 -21.35
C LEU A 167 -1.75 3.99 -22.24
N ILE A 168 -1.26 2.87 -21.69
CA ILE A 168 -1.16 1.59 -22.40
C ILE A 168 -2.56 1.10 -22.80
N LEU A 169 -3.52 1.15 -21.88
CA LEU A 169 -4.88 0.68 -22.13
C LEU A 169 -5.64 1.56 -23.11
N ASN A 170 -5.38 2.88 -23.09
CA ASN A 170 -5.94 3.83 -24.06
C ASN A 170 -5.16 3.88 -25.38
N LYS A 171 -4.02 3.18 -25.49
CA LYS A 171 -3.10 3.18 -26.64
C LYS A 171 -2.59 4.58 -27.01
N GLU A 172 -2.40 5.43 -26.02
CA GLU A 172 -1.79 6.73 -26.24
C GLU A 172 -0.29 6.57 -26.55
N LYS A 173 0.19 7.19 -27.64
CA LYS A 173 1.58 7.09 -28.10
C LYS A 173 2.53 8.04 -27.38
N GLU A 174 2.37 8.17 -26.06
CA GLU A 174 3.21 9.03 -25.22
C GLU A 174 4.49 8.31 -24.79
N TRP A 175 5.32 7.93 -25.76
CA TRP A 175 6.48 7.04 -25.54
C TRP A 175 7.51 7.60 -24.57
N PHE A 176 7.79 8.91 -24.61
CA PHE A 176 8.70 9.55 -23.64
C PHE A 176 8.22 9.32 -22.21
N ILE A 177 6.93 9.55 -22.00
CA ILE A 177 6.24 9.43 -20.73
C ILE A 177 6.33 7.97 -20.22
N ILE A 178 6.02 7.00 -21.08
CA ILE A 178 6.09 5.58 -20.73
C ILE A 178 7.55 5.18 -20.42
N PHE A 179 8.50 5.57 -21.26
CA PHE A 179 9.91 5.21 -21.14
C PHE A 179 10.53 5.77 -19.85
N VAL A 180 10.39 7.08 -19.60
CA VAL A 180 10.91 7.72 -18.38
C VAL A 180 10.23 7.15 -17.14
N GLY A 181 8.93 6.88 -17.20
CA GLY A 181 8.21 6.24 -16.10
C GLY A 181 8.74 4.84 -15.78
N VAL A 182 8.96 3.97 -16.79
CA VAL A 182 9.55 2.64 -16.60
C VAL A 182 10.99 2.72 -16.08
N LEU A 183 11.75 3.69 -16.57
CA LEU A 183 13.13 3.92 -16.15
C LEU A 183 13.20 4.32 -14.66
N ASN A 184 12.34 5.25 -14.24
CA ASN A 184 12.19 5.66 -12.83
C ASN A 184 11.91 4.47 -11.90
N VAL A 185 11.03 3.58 -12.31
CA VAL A 185 10.66 2.39 -11.53
C VAL A 185 11.80 1.40 -11.46
N SER A 186 12.48 1.18 -12.57
CA SER A 186 13.64 0.30 -12.65
C SER A 186 14.76 0.79 -11.73
N ILE A 187 15.06 2.09 -11.77
CA ILE A 187 16.09 2.71 -10.93
C ILE A 187 15.66 2.67 -9.46
N TYR A 188 14.42 3.02 -9.13
CA TYR A 188 13.91 2.94 -7.77
C TYR A 188 13.96 1.52 -7.22
N PHE A 189 13.58 0.52 -8.04
CA PHE A 189 13.66 -0.88 -7.65
C PHE A 189 15.10 -1.30 -7.42
N PHE A 190 16.04 -0.85 -8.25
CA PHE A 190 17.47 -1.09 -8.03
C PHE A 190 17.95 -0.50 -6.70
N CYS A 191 17.60 0.75 -6.40
CA CYS A 191 18.04 1.45 -5.19
C CYS A 191 17.39 0.90 -3.92
N SER A 192 16.05 0.86 -3.88
CA SER A 192 15.29 0.41 -2.71
C SER A 192 15.33 -1.11 -2.52
N GLN A 193 15.51 -1.85 -3.63
CA GLN A 193 15.38 -3.30 -3.72
C GLN A 193 14.04 -3.80 -3.13
N SER A 194 13.00 -2.96 -3.18
CA SER A 194 11.71 -3.22 -2.54
C SER A 194 10.82 -4.09 -3.43
N LYS A 195 10.64 -5.36 -3.04
CA LYS A 195 9.72 -6.30 -3.71
C LYS A 195 8.27 -5.81 -3.65
N SER A 196 7.91 -5.08 -2.59
CA SER A 196 6.56 -4.53 -2.39
C SER A 196 6.13 -3.59 -3.52
N VAL A 197 7.08 -2.84 -4.13
CA VAL A 197 6.76 -1.95 -5.25
C VAL A 197 6.40 -2.73 -6.51
N LEU A 198 7.14 -3.80 -6.84
CA LEU A 198 6.78 -4.67 -7.96
C LEU A 198 5.41 -5.33 -7.77
N ILE A 199 5.11 -5.80 -6.56
CA ILE A 199 3.81 -6.38 -6.21
C ILE A 199 2.70 -5.32 -6.36
N THR A 200 2.95 -4.08 -5.93
CA THR A 200 2.01 -2.96 -6.08
C THR A 200 1.72 -2.68 -7.56
N TYR A 201 2.75 -2.64 -8.39
CA TYR A 201 2.61 -2.43 -9.84
C TYR A 201 1.81 -3.54 -10.51
N LEU A 202 2.13 -4.78 -10.19
CA LEU A 202 1.41 -5.95 -10.68
C LEU A 202 -0.06 -5.90 -10.28
N PHE A 203 -0.33 -5.56 -9.01
CA PHE A 203 -1.69 -5.37 -8.52
C PHE A 203 -2.43 -4.28 -9.30
N VAL A 204 -1.82 -3.09 -9.52
CA VAL A 204 -2.44 -2.00 -10.29
C VAL A 204 -2.80 -2.46 -11.71
N VAL A 205 -1.87 -3.11 -12.41
CA VAL A 205 -2.12 -3.60 -13.78
C VAL A 205 -3.29 -4.60 -13.78
N ILE A 206 -3.26 -5.58 -12.89
CA ILE A 206 -4.33 -6.60 -12.79
C ILE A 206 -5.66 -5.91 -12.45
N PHE A 207 -5.68 -5.06 -11.42
CA PHE A 207 -6.88 -4.40 -10.94
C PHE A 207 -7.52 -3.53 -12.02
N VAL A 208 -6.75 -2.72 -12.74
CA VAL A 208 -7.28 -1.88 -13.84
C VAL A 208 -7.76 -2.73 -15.01
N VAL A 209 -7.01 -3.76 -15.42
CA VAL A 209 -7.42 -4.66 -16.52
C VAL A 209 -8.70 -5.44 -16.19
N LEU A 210 -8.89 -5.81 -14.93
CA LEU A 210 -10.07 -6.55 -14.51
C LEU A 210 -11.29 -5.65 -14.25
N SER A 211 -11.07 -4.40 -13.79
CA SER A 211 -12.14 -3.44 -13.49
C SER A 211 -12.62 -2.64 -14.71
N THR A 212 -11.79 -2.49 -15.75
CA THR A 212 -12.17 -1.70 -16.93
C THR A 212 -13.35 -2.31 -17.70
N GLN A 213 -14.34 -1.47 -18.03
CA GLN A 213 -15.50 -1.83 -18.84
C GLN A 213 -15.28 -1.56 -20.34
N ASN A 214 -14.08 -1.14 -20.75
CA ASN A 214 -13.78 -0.84 -22.14
C ASN A 214 -13.97 -2.08 -23.03
N LYS A 215 -14.92 -2.00 -23.97
CA LYS A 215 -15.28 -3.10 -24.88
C LYS A 215 -14.06 -3.67 -25.62
N ARG A 216 -13.12 -2.82 -26.04
CA ARG A 216 -11.90 -3.22 -26.76
C ARG A 216 -10.91 -4.00 -25.89
N ILE A 217 -10.78 -3.62 -24.61
CA ILE A 217 -9.93 -4.34 -23.66
C ILE A 217 -10.57 -5.70 -23.31
N ARG A 218 -11.90 -5.73 -23.19
CA ARG A 218 -12.68 -6.95 -22.96
C ARG A 218 -12.50 -7.98 -24.08
N GLU A 219 -12.48 -7.55 -25.34
CA GLU A 219 -12.25 -8.41 -26.51
C GLU A 219 -10.81 -8.96 -26.56
N LYS A 220 -9.82 -8.16 -26.13
CA LYS A 220 -8.41 -8.57 -26.09
C LYS A 220 -7.97 -9.20 -24.77
N ARG A 221 -8.88 -9.43 -23.82
CA ARG A 221 -8.60 -9.98 -22.49
C ARG A 221 -7.87 -11.33 -22.54
N ARG A 222 -8.16 -12.15 -23.57
CA ARG A 222 -7.45 -13.41 -23.84
C ARG A 222 -5.97 -13.21 -24.20
N LYS A 223 -5.57 -12.06 -24.76
CA LYS A 223 -4.16 -11.72 -25.01
C LYS A 223 -3.51 -11.12 -23.77
N PHE A 224 -4.26 -10.32 -23.01
CA PHE A 224 -3.78 -9.75 -21.74
C PHE A 224 -3.46 -10.81 -20.68
N LYS A 225 -4.12 -11.97 -20.67
CA LYS A 225 -3.76 -13.06 -19.74
C LYS A 225 -2.30 -13.50 -19.90
N TYR A 226 -1.76 -13.49 -21.12
CA TYR A 226 -0.35 -13.82 -21.39
C TYR A 226 0.58 -12.70 -20.96
N ILE A 227 0.17 -11.43 -21.11
CA ILE A 227 0.94 -10.27 -20.62
C ILE A 227 0.98 -10.26 -19.09
N ILE A 228 -0.17 -10.49 -18.44
CA ILE A 228 -0.25 -10.59 -16.97
C ILE A 228 0.60 -11.77 -16.49
N PHE A 229 0.48 -12.93 -17.13
CA PHE A 229 1.32 -14.08 -16.81
C PHE A 229 2.82 -13.77 -16.97
N PHE A 230 3.21 -13.12 -18.06
CA PHE A 230 4.59 -12.68 -18.27
C PHE A 230 5.06 -11.70 -17.21
N LEU A 231 4.23 -10.73 -16.81
CA LEU A 231 4.54 -9.79 -15.72
C LEU A 231 4.69 -10.51 -14.38
N ILE A 232 3.82 -11.48 -14.07
CA ILE A 232 3.94 -12.31 -12.88
C ILE A 232 5.28 -13.06 -12.88
N VAL A 233 5.62 -13.70 -14.00
CA VAL A 233 6.88 -14.44 -14.15
C VAL A 233 8.08 -13.50 -14.03
N LEU A 234 8.03 -12.33 -14.65
CA LEU A 234 9.10 -11.33 -14.57
C LEU A 234 9.29 -10.83 -13.13
N VAL A 235 8.20 -10.49 -12.44
CA VAL A 235 8.25 -10.07 -11.04
C VAL A 235 8.80 -11.20 -10.16
N ALA A 236 8.36 -12.44 -10.38
CA ALA A 236 8.91 -13.60 -9.68
C ALA A 236 10.41 -13.77 -9.95
N PHE A 237 10.85 -13.65 -11.20
CA PHE A 237 12.27 -13.71 -11.58
C PHE A 237 13.10 -12.61 -10.90
N LEU A 238 12.63 -11.35 -10.92
CA LEU A 238 13.31 -10.24 -10.24
C LEU A 238 13.39 -10.46 -8.73
N ILE A 239 12.34 -11.01 -8.12
CA ILE A 239 12.33 -11.38 -6.71
C ILE A 239 13.39 -12.47 -6.43
N VAL A 240 13.49 -13.49 -7.28
CA VAL A 240 14.49 -14.57 -7.17
C VAL A 240 15.91 -14.00 -7.32
N TYR A 241 16.13 -13.15 -8.30
CA TYR A 241 17.42 -12.52 -8.55
C TYR A 241 17.90 -11.71 -7.33
N VAL A 242 17.03 -10.85 -6.79
CA VAL A 242 17.33 -10.07 -5.58
C VAL A 242 17.57 -10.98 -4.38
N GLN A 243 16.82 -12.09 -4.25
CA GLN A 243 17.00 -13.02 -3.12
C GLN A 243 18.36 -13.72 -3.16
N LYS A 244 18.78 -14.22 -4.34
CA LYS A 244 20.09 -14.86 -4.51
C LYS A 244 21.23 -13.91 -4.17
N ARG A 245 21.12 -12.63 -4.56
CA ARG A 245 22.11 -11.58 -4.26
C ARG A 245 22.17 -11.18 -2.78
N ARG A 246 21.17 -11.56 -1.98
CA ARG A 246 21.13 -11.30 -0.54
C ARG A 246 21.63 -12.46 0.30
N GLU A 247 21.99 -13.59 -0.31
CA GLU A 247 22.45 -14.79 0.40
C GLU A 247 21.47 -15.28 1.50
N THR A 248 20.18 -14.95 1.37
CA THR A 248 19.17 -15.21 2.41
C THR A 248 18.19 -16.28 1.93
N GLY A 249 18.30 -17.50 2.44
CA GLY A 249 17.23 -18.51 2.47
C GLY A 249 16.56 -18.94 1.15
N ASN A 250 15.53 -19.78 1.27
CA ASN A 250 14.75 -20.33 0.15
C ASN A 250 13.77 -19.27 -0.41
N ILE A 251 13.57 -19.23 -1.74
CA ILE A 251 12.63 -18.34 -2.44
C ILE A 251 11.20 -18.46 -1.89
N LEU A 252 10.73 -19.70 -1.65
CA LEU A 252 9.39 -19.94 -1.12
C LEU A 252 9.22 -19.36 0.29
N GLN A 253 10.25 -19.52 1.13
CA GLN A 253 10.30 -18.91 2.46
C GLN A 253 10.30 -17.37 2.36
N SER A 254 11.03 -16.81 1.38
CA SER A 254 11.02 -15.37 1.16
C SER A 254 9.69 -14.82 0.66
N LEU A 255 8.89 -15.56 -0.10
CA LEU A 255 7.56 -15.11 -0.50
C LEU A 255 6.57 -15.25 0.67
N TYR A 256 6.66 -16.37 1.38
CA TYR A 256 5.87 -16.65 2.56
C TYR A 256 6.06 -15.60 3.67
N SER A 257 7.29 -15.10 3.84
CA SER A 257 7.62 -14.09 4.86
C SER A 257 7.01 -12.70 4.66
N TYR A 258 6.46 -12.38 3.47
CA TYR A 258 5.76 -11.10 3.24
C TYR A 258 4.30 -11.11 3.71
N VAL A 259 3.74 -12.30 3.90
CA VAL A 259 2.31 -12.45 4.15
C VAL A 259 2.10 -13.16 5.48
N ALA A 260 2.64 -14.35 5.68
CA ALA A 260 2.33 -15.17 6.84
C ALA A 260 2.67 -14.54 8.21
N PRO A 261 3.79 -13.80 8.38
CA PRO A 261 4.18 -13.30 9.70
C PRO A 261 3.33 -12.15 10.25
N ASN A 262 2.49 -11.48 9.46
CA ASN A 262 1.88 -10.20 9.86
C ASN A 262 0.99 -10.32 11.13
N LEU A 263 0.37 -11.48 11.38
CA LEU A 263 -0.38 -11.71 12.61
C LEU A 263 0.51 -11.99 13.84
N VAL A 264 1.68 -12.58 13.64
CA VAL A 264 2.71 -12.72 14.69
C VAL A 264 3.24 -11.33 15.05
N VAL A 265 3.50 -10.49 14.05
CA VAL A 265 3.93 -9.09 14.23
C VAL A 265 2.86 -8.27 14.94
N LEU A 266 1.59 -8.43 14.55
CA LEU A 266 0.46 -7.81 15.25
C LEU A 266 0.42 -8.23 16.72
N GLU A 267 0.59 -9.51 17.03
CA GLU A 267 0.58 -10.01 18.40
C GLU A 267 1.69 -9.40 19.25
N HIS A 268 2.91 -9.39 18.71
CA HIS A 268 4.09 -8.86 19.38
C HIS A 268 3.90 -7.39 19.73
N TYR A 269 3.60 -6.54 18.75
CA TYR A 269 3.45 -5.12 18.99
C TYR A 269 2.19 -4.78 19.78
N LYS A 270 1.11 -5.58 19.70
CA LYS A 270 -0.04 -5.43 20.59
C LYS A 270 0.39 -5.58 22.06
N LYS A 271 1.20 -6.61 22.37
CA LYS A 271 1.74 -6.82 23.73
C LYS A 271 2.60 -5.63 24.17
N GLU A 272 3.43 -5.08 23.29
CA GLU A 272 4.21 -3.87 23.62
C GLU A 272 3.32 -2.64 23.90
N ILE A 273 2.27 -2.40 23.11
CA ILE A 273 1.33 -1.30 23.35
C ILE A 273 0.60 -1.48 24.69
N ASP A 274 0.27 -2.72 25.06
CA ASP A 274 -0.35 -3.04 26.35
C ASP A 274 0.62 -2.80 27.52
N LEU A 275 1.87 -3.26 27.40
CA LEU A 275 2.91 -3.13 28.44
C LEU A 275 3.33 -1.67 28.66
N CYS A 276 3.49 -0.90 27.59
CA CYS A 276 3.93 0.50 27.66
C CYS A 276 2.78 1.48 27.91
N GLY A 277 1.52 1.02 27.94
CA GLY A 277 0.36 1.90 28.11
C GLY A 277 0.15 2.91 26.97
N LEU A 278 0.74 2.68 25.78
CA LEU A 278 0.71 3.63 24.67
C LEU A 278 -0.71 3.79 24.11
N GLN A 279 -1.13 5.03 23.84
CA GLN A 279 -2.43 5.29 23.24
C GLN A 279 -2.38 6.47 22.26
N GLY A 280 -2.96 6.26 21.08
CA GLY A 280 -2.92 7.16 19.94
C GLY A 280 -4.03 8.21 19.90
N TYR A 281 -5.18 7.94 20.51
CA TYR A 281 -6.34 8.84 20.58
C TYR A 281 -6.81 9.39 19.21
N GLY A 282 -6.66 8.62 18.13
CA GLY A 282 -7.07 8.96 16.76
C GLY A 282 -5.98 9.62 15.93
N VAL A 283 -4.81 9.90 16.51
CA VAL A 283 -3.64 10.43 15.79
C VAL A 283 -3.14 9.41 14.78
N VAL A 284 -3.23 8.12 15.08
CA VAL A 284 -2.65 7.06 14.27
C VAL A 284 -3.44 6.86 12.98
N LEU A 285 -4.78 6.92 13.06
CA LEU A 285 -5.68 6.87 11.91
C LEU A 285 -5.33 7.93 10.85
N PHE A 286 -5.06 9.17 11.30
CA PHE A 286 -4.76 10.31 10.44
C PHE A 286 -3.26 10.66 10.36
N TYR A 287 -2.39 9.76 10.80
CA TYR A 287 -0.97 10.06 11.02
C TYR A 287 -0.28 10.67 9.80
N GLY A 288 -0.44 10.10 8.61
CA GLY A 288 0.23 10.60 7.41
C GLY A 288 -0.19 12.02 7.02
N ILE A 289 -1.44 12.40 7.31
CA ILE A 289 -1.96 13.76 7.11
C ILE A 289 -1.39 14.69 8.18
N ILE A 290 -1.51 14.30 9.45
CA ILE A 290 -1.00 15.09 10.59
C ILE A 290 0.51 15.35 10.41
N ASN A 291 1.28 14.33 10.02
CA ASN A 291 2.72 14.41 9.84
C ASN A 291 3.15 15.47 8.80
N ILE A 292 2.33 15.74 7.78
CA ILE A 292 2.60 16.83 6.81
C ILE A 292 2.57 18.18 7.52
N PHE A 293 1.52 18.45 8.30
CA PHE A 293 1.39 19.69 9.05
C PHE A 293 2.46 19.81 10.14
N VAL A 294 2.73 18.71 10.84
CA VAL A 294 3.77 18.62 11.86
C VAL A 294 5.14 18.98 11.30
N LYS A 295 5.56 18.37 10.18
CA LYS A 295 6.88 18.66 9.60
C LYS A 295 6.94 20.10 9.09
N PHE A 296 5.85 20.64 8.55
CA PHE A 296 5.78 22.04 8.16
C PHE A 296 5.96 22.99 9.36
N ILE A 297 5.24 22.76 10.46
CA ILE A 297 5.33 23.55 11.69
C ILE A 297 6.73 23.45 12.31
N SER A 298 7.37 22.28 12.25
CA SER A 298 8.73 22.08 12.77
C SER A 298 9.79 22.93 12.06
N LEU A 299 9.53 23.39 10.81
CA LEU A 299 10.42 24.32 10.11
C LEU A 299 10.47 25.70 10.78
N PHE A 300 9.46 26.02 11.59
CA PHE A 300 9.38 27.26 12.37
C PHE A 300 9.87 27.09 13.82
N GLY A 301 10.52 25.96 14.14
CA GLY A 301 11.08 25.71 15.47
C GLY A 301 10.06 25.31 16.55
N ILE A 302 8.80 25.07 16.17
CA ILE A 302 7.75 24.65 17.11
C ILE A 302 7.81 23.12 17.28
N SER A 303 8.09 22.67 18.51
CA SER A 303 8.02 21.26 18.90
C SER A 303 6.58 20.87 19.28
N LEU A 304 6.24 19.60 19.06
CA LEU A 304 4.92 19.07 19.39
C LEU A 304 4.88 18.43 20.77
N ASN A 305 3.66 18.22 21.24
CA ASN A 305 3.35 17.49 22.46
C ASN A 305 4.04 16.09 22.45
N GLU A 306 4.54 15.70 23.62
CA GLU A 306 5.22 14.41 23.88
C GLU A 306 4.43 13.21 23.37
N ALA A 307 3.09 13.25 23.46
CA ALA A 307 2.22 12.18 22.99
C ALA A 307 2.42 11.86 21.49
N TYR A 308 2.51 12.88 20.62
CA TYR A 308 2.77 12.67 19.19
C TYR A 308 4.16 12.07 18.97
N THR A 309 5.16 12.58 19.69
CA THR A 309 6.56 12.14 19.57
C THR A 309 6.71 10.68 19.99
N GLN A 310 6.04 10.25 21.06
CA GLN A 310 6.01 8.85 21.50
C GLN A 310 5.38 7.94 20.45
N ILE A 311 4.21 8.32 19.90
CA ILE A 311 3.52 7.56 18.84
C ILE A 311 4.40 7.46 17.59
N ASN A 312 4.99 8.57 17.14
CA ASN A 312 5.90 8.62 16.00
C ASN A 312 7.13 7.73 16.23
N SER A 313 7.73 7.78 17.43
CA SER A 313 8.87 6.94 17.78
C SER A 313 8.51 5.45 17.76
N PHE A 314 7.37 5.09 18.38
CA PHE A 314 6.86 3.71 18.37
C PHE A 314 6.59 3.21 16.94
N LEU A 315 5.85 3.98 16.13
CA LEU A 315 5.52 3.58 14.76
C LEU A 315 6.74 3.54 13.84
N ASN A 316 7.71 4.43 14.02
CA ASN A 316 9.00 4.29 13.32
C ASN A 316 9.75 3.06 13.79
N GLY A 317 9.73 2.74 15.09
CA GLY A 317 10.29 1.50 15.64
C GLY A 317 9.66 0.27 14.99
N VAL A 318 8.33 0.21 14.90
CA VAL A 318 7.60 -0.82 14.14
C VAL A 318 8.09 -0.87 12.68
N LEU A 319 8.45 0.29 12.11
CA LEU A 319 8.90 0.41 10.73
C LEU A 319 10.39 0.15 10.45
N THR A 320 11.24 0.15 11.48
CA THR A 320 12.69 -0.03 11.32
C THR A 320 13.20 -1.29 12.01
N ASN A 321 12.54 -1.71 13.10
CA ASN A 321 12.99 -2.80 13.94
C ASN A 321 12.35 -4.09 13.43
N GLY A 322 13.17 -4.93 12.80
CA GLY A 322 12.76 -6.28 12.47
C GLY A 322 12.59 -7.10 13.74
N ILE A 323 11.53 -7.91 13.80
CA ILE A 323 11.31 -8.84 14.91
C ILE A 323 11.55 -10.27 14.44
N GLN A 324 11.93 -11.15 15.37
CA GLN A 324 12.06 -12.56 15.10
C GLN A 324 10.68 -13.21 15.06
N VAL A 325 10.27 -13.69 13.88
CA VAL A 325 8.95 -14.33 13.68
C VAL A 325 9.02 -15.86 13.50
N TYR A 326 10.24 -16.41 13.39
CA TYR A 326 10.48 -17.84 13.25
C TYR A 326 11.26 -18.39 14.44
N LYS A 327 10.84 -19.56 14.94
CA LYS A 327 11.43 -20.21 16.13
C LYS A 327 12.89 -20.61 15.96
N ASN A 328 13.33 -20.83 14.73
CA ASN A 328 14.70 -21.24 14.41
C ASN A 328 15.71 -20.07 14.37
N GLY A 329 15.29 -18.82 14.58
CA GLY A 329 16.19 -17.66 14.60
C GLY A 329 16.70 -17.20 13.23
N ILE A 330 16.26 -17.85 12.14
CA ILE A 330 16.89 -17.70 10.80
C ILE A 330 16.43 -16.42 10.07
N ALA A 331 15.41 -15.69 10.55
CA ALA A 331 15.01 -14.43 9.92
C ALA A 331 14.36 -13.47 10.90
N ASN A 332 15.01 -12.32 11.11
CA ASN A 332 14.35 -11.09 11.52
C ASN A 332 13.59 -10.57 10.29
N THR A 333 12.26 -10.56 10.35
CA THR A 333 11.47 -9.96 9.29
C THR A 333 11.29 -8.50 9.58
N ASN A 334 11.76 -7.64 8.67
CA ASN A 334 11.34 -6.25 8.67
C ASN A 334 9.87 -6.17 8.22
N VAL A 335 9.02 -5.73 9.16
CA VAL A 335 8.11 -4.59 8.98
C VAL A 335 7.01 -4.77 7.95
N LEU A 336 6.05 -5.62 8.28
CA LEU A 336 4.68 -5.51 7.80
C LEU A 336 3.78 -5.91 8.98
N THR A 337 2.94 -4.97 9.40
CA THR A 337 1.92 -5.22 10.42
C THR A 337 0.56 -4.86 9.83
N THR A 338 -0.48 -5.55 10.26
CA THR A 338 -1.81 -5.28 9.72
C THR A 338 -2.29 -3.88 10.15
N TYR A 339 -3.24 -3.32 9.41
CA TYR A 339 -3.89 -2.07 9.82
C TYR A 339 -4.53 -2.14 11.22
N LEU A 340 -4.85 -3.35 11.72
CA LEU A 340 -5.45 -3.53 13.05
C LEU A 340 -4.54 -3.06 14.18
N LEU A 341 -3.21 -3.09 14.01
CA LEU A 341 -2.30 -2.58 15.02
C LEU A 341 -2.49 -1.06 15.20
N TYR A 342 -2.64 -0.35 14.09
CA TYR A 342 -2.84 1.10 14.07
C TYR A 342 -4.13 1.47 14.79
N PHE A 343 -5.22 0.75 14.49
CA PHE A 343 -6.52 1.02 15.10
C PHE A 343 -6.57 0.56 16.57
N TYR A 344 -5.81 -0.47 16.93
CA TYR A 344 -5.62 -0.86 18.32
C TYR A 344 -4.83 0.18 19.11
N LEU A 345 -3.82 0.81 18.50
CA LEU A 345 -3.04 1.85 19.15
C LEU A 345 -3.91 3.06 19.50
N ASP A 346 -4.88 3.44 18.65
CA ASP A 346 -5.74 4.59 18.90
C ASP A 346 -6.71 4.37 20.07
N PHE A 347 -7.56 3.34 20.00
CA PHE A 347 -8.61 3.08 21.00
C PHE A 347 -8.79 1.60 21.35
N ARG A 348 -7.72 0.80 21.27
CA ARG A 348 -7.73 -0.65 21.58
C ARG A 348 -8.77 -1.39 20.73
N TYR A 349 -9.53 -2.31 21.32
CA TYR A 349 -10.57 -3.08 20.61
C TYR A 349 -11.69 -2.20 20.06
N ILE A 350 -12.01 -1.09 20.73
CA ILE A 350 -13.02 -0.11 20.27
C ILE A 350 -12.52 0.51 18.95
N GLY A 351 -11.25 0.93 18.90
CA GLY A 351 -10.64 1.46 17.69
C GLY A 351 -10.66 0.47 16.55
N ILE A 352 -10.27 -0.79 16.79
CA ILE A 352 -10.36 -1.87 15.81
C ILE A 352 -11.75 -1.95 15.17
N PHE A 353 -12.83 -1.87 15.95
CA PHE A 353 -14.17 -1.97 15.39
C PHE A 353 -14.61 -0.69 14.65
N PHE A 354 -14.53 0.46 15.33
CA PHE A 354 -15.08 1.72 14.83
C PHE A 354 -14.27 2.31 13.68
N GLU A 355 -12.94 2.27 13.74
CA GLU A 355 -12.10 2.78 12.66
C GLU A 355 -12.14 1.88 11.43
N SER A 356 -12.25 0.56 11.62
CA SER A 356 -12.57 -0.36 10.52
C SER A 356 -13.92 -0.04 9.89
N MET A 357 -14.93 0.28 10.71
CA MET A 357 -16.24 0.67 10.21
C MET A 357 -16.17 1.96 9.39
N LEU A 358 -15.46 2.98 9.87
CA LEU A 358 -15.22 4.21 9.09
C LEU A 358 -14.49 3.91 7.77
N LEU A 359 -13.46 3.08 7.80
CA LEU A 359 -12.74 2.64 6.61
C LEU A 359 -13.67 1.90 5.62
N GLY A 360 -14.55 1.04 6.12
CA GLY A 360 -15.59 0.37 5.35
C GLY A 360 -16.53 1.36 4.68
N MET A 361 -17.01 2.37 5.42
CA MET A 361 -17.86 3.42 4.89
C MET A 361 -17.16 4.21 3.77
N VAL A 362 -15.91 4.63 3.99
CA VAL A 362 -15.12 5.33 2.96
C VAL A 362 -14.97 4.45 1.73
N THR A 363 -14.67 3.15 1.91
CA THR A 363 -14.54 2.18 0.82
C THR A 363 -15.83 2.10 -0.02
N GLY A 364 -16.98 1.92 0.62
CA GLY A 364 -18.28 1.87 -0.06
C GLY A 364 -18.62 3.18 -0.78
N LYS A 365 -18.23 4.34 -0.22
CA LYS A 365 -18.42 5.65 -0.84
C LYS A 365 -17.55 5.81 -2.09
N VAL A 366 -16.26 5.49 -2.01
CA VAL A 366 -15.33 5.60 -3.16
C VAL A 366 -15.78 4.67 -4.29
N GLU A 367 -16.19 3.44 -3.97
CA GLU A 367 -16.71 2.50 -4.95
C GLU A 367 -17.99 3.04 -5.61
N ARG A 368 -18.96 3.55 -4.83
CA ARG A 368 -20.18 4.18 -5.38
C ARG A 368 -19.87 5.35 -6.31
N GLU A 369 -18.89 6.18 -5.97
CA GLU A 369 -18.52 7.33 -6.79
C GLU A 369 -17.91 6.91 -8.13
N VAL A 370 -17.08 5.87 -8.20
CA VAL A 370 -16.57 5.39 -9.49
C VAL A 370 -17.65 4.77 -10.38
N ILE A 371 -18.71 4.18 -9.78
CA ILE A 371 -19.86 3.67 -10.55
C ILE A 371 -20.61 4.82 -11.23
N LYS A 372 -20.85 5.91 -10.48
CA LYS A 372 -21.60 7.08 -10.95
C LYS A 372 -20.79 7.94 -11.92
N ASN A 373 -19.54 8.21 -11.56
CA ASN A 373 -18.65 9.17 -12.22
C ASN A 373 -17.45 8.44 -12.81
N LYS A 374 -17.54 8.07 -14.09
CA LYS A 374 -16.50 7.29 -14.79
C LYS A 374 -15.38 8.14 -15.39
N ASN A 375 -15.15 9.35 -14.87
CA ASN A 375 -14.05 10.19 -15.36
C ASN A 375 -12.68 9.63 -14.91
N LEU A 376 -11.64 9.98 -15.64
CA LEU A 376 -10.31 9.38 -15.48
C LEU A 376 -9.67 9.69 -14.12
N LEU A 377 -9.93 10.88 -13.58
CA LEU A 377 -9.45 11.30 -12.26
C LEU A 377 -10.08 10.45 -11.15
N VAL A 378 -11.40 10.26 -11.17
CA VAL A 378 -12.13 9.44 -10.19
C VAL A 378 -11.68 7.97 -10.26
N VAL A 379 -11.51 7.43 -11.47
CA VAL A 379 -10.95 6.07 -11.64
C VAL A 379 -9.54 5.98 -11.07
N SER A 380 -8.71 7.01 -11.26
CA SER A 380 -7.35 7.02 -10.72
C SER A 380 -7.34 7.07 -9.18
N TYR A 381 -8.23 7.86 -8.56
CA TYR A 381 -8.42 7.82 -7.10
C TYR A 381 -8.94 6.47 -6.61
N TYR A 382 -9.85 5.84 -7.36
CA TYR A 382 -10.34 4.50 -7.03
C TYR A 382 -9.22 3.46 -7.06
N VAL A 383 -8.35 3.49 -8.08
CA VAL A 383 -7.17 2.60 -8.15
C VAL A 383 -6.18 2.88 -7.03
N LEU A 384 -5.91 4.15 -6.74
CA LEU A 384 -5.05 4.53 -5.62
C LEU A 384 -5.61 4.00 -4.29
N PHE A 385 -6.92 4.14 -4.07
CA PHE A 385 -7.60 3.62 -2.89
C PHE A 385 -7.59 2.09 -2.86
N ALA A 386 -7.75 1.41 -4.00
CA ALA A 386 -7.62 -0.05 -4.10
C ALA A 386 -6.25 -0.56 -3.64
N ILE A 387 -5.17 0.19 -3.89
CA ILE A 387 -3.83 -0.15 -3.36
C ILE A 387 -3.83 -0.15 -1.83
N SER A 388 -4.52 0.79 -1.17
CA SER A 388 -4.64 0.76 0.31
C SER A 388 -5.35 -0.48 0.79
N ILE A 389 -6.51 -0.81 0.20
CA ILE A 389 -7.29 -2.00 0.56
C ILE A 389 -6.47 -3.28 0.38
N PHE A 390 -5.75 -3.40 -0.74
CA PHE A 390 -4.84 -4.51 -1.00
C PHE A 390 -3.74 -4.65 0.05
N LYS A 391 -3.21 -3.53 0.55
CA LYS A 391 -2.13 -3.50 1.55
C LYS A 391 -2.59 -3.54 3.00
N LEU A 392 -3.89 -3.52 3.30
CA LEU A 392 -4.38 -3.52 4.68
C LEU A 392 -3.86 -4.69 5.53
N TYR A 393 -3.60 -5.84 4.92
CA TYR A 393 -3.02 -6.99 5.61
C TYR A 393 -1.54 -6.79 5.99
N THR A 394 -0.85 -5.84 5.36
CA THR A 394 0.60 -5.64 5.52
C THR A 394 0.98 -4.27 6.08
N LEU A 395 0.15 -3.23 5.89
CA LEU A 395 0.38 -1.88 6.40
C LEU A 395 -0.86 -0.98 6.22
N TRP A 396 -1.18 -0.15 7.23
CA TRP A 396 -2.09 0.97 7.08
C TRP A 396 -1.49 2.06 6.17
N GLN A 397 -1.92 2.17 4.92
CA GLN A 397 -1.25 3.07 3.96
C GLN A 397 -1.36 4.55 4.32
N PHE A 398 -2.45 4.99 4.97
CA PHE A 398 -2.61 6.40 5.37
C PHE A 398 -1.69 6.83 6.53
N TYR A 399 -0.95 5.89 7.14
CA TYR A 399 0.21 6.22 7.96
C TYR A 399 1.34 6.84 7.12
N LEU A 400 1.52 6.42 5.86
CA LEU A 400 2.61 6.90 5.02
C LEU A 400 2.26 8.27 4.44
N THR A 401 3.08 9.27 4.78
CA THR A 401 3.00 10.60 4.14
C THR A 401 3.11 10.53 2.63
N SER A 402 3.94 9.62 2.08
CA SER A 402 4.05 9.43 0.63
C SER A 402 2.75 8.98 -0.04
N TYR A 403 1.94 8.18 0.67
CA TYR A 403 0.64 7.75 0.17
C TYR A 403 -0.39 8.89 0.20
N VAL A 404 -0.41 9.69 1.27
CA VAL A 404 -1.28 10.88 1.38
C VAL A 404 -0.93 11.92 0.30
N MET A 405 0.36 12.20 0.11
CA MET A 405 0.83 13.12 -0.93
C MET A 405 0.47 12.64 -2.34
N ALA A 406 0.39 11.32 -2.57
CA ALA A 406 -0.07 10.78 -3.86
C ALA A 406 -1.51 11.22 -4.19
N TYR A 407 -2.42 11.31 -3.20
CA TYR A 407 -3.77 11.83 -3.44
C TYR A 407 -3.76 13.30 -3.86
N ILE A 408 -2.88 14.10 -3.25
CA ILE A 408 -2.73 15.52 -3.55
C ILE A 408 -2.17 15.69 -4.96
N PHE A 409 -1.07 14.99 -5.29
CA PHE A 409 -0.45 15.10 -6.61
C PHE A 409 -1.31 14.57 -7.74
N LEU A 410 -2.13 13.55 -7.49
CA LEU A 410 -3.03 13.03 -8.51
C LEU A 410 -3.96 14.12 -9.03
N PHE A 411 -4.42 15.05 -8.18
CA PHE A 411 -5.24 16.18 -8.62
C PHE A 411 -4.54 17.03 -9.68
N PHE A 412 -3.25 17.31 -9.52
CA PHE A 412 -2.46 18.14 -10.44
C PHE A 412 -2.08 17.42 -11.74
N VAL A 413 -1.98 16.08 -11.71
CA VAL A 413 -1.70 15.26 -12.89
C VAL A 413 -2.85 15.30 -13.90
N PHE A 414 -4.06 15.65 -13.48
CA PHE A 414 -5.21 15.78 -14.35
C PHE A 414 -5.59 17.25 -14.56
N LYS A 415 -5.98 17.59 -15.79
CA LYS A 415 -6.59 18.89 -16.12
C LYS A 415 -8.02 18.68 -16.61
N LYS A 416 -8.85 19.71 -16.44
CA LYS A 416 -10.18 19.76 -17.06
C LYS A 416 -9.99 19.93 -18.57
N GLU A 417 -10.76 19.20 -19.36
CA GLU A 417 -10.90 19.48 -20.80
C GLU A 417 -11.56 20.83 -21.05
#